data_AF-A0A7X3RK68-F1
#
_entry.id   AF-A0A7X3RK68-F1
#
_cell.length_a   1.000
_cell.length_b   1.000
_cell.length_c   1.000
_cell.angle_alpha   90.00
_cell.angle_beta   90.00
_cell.angle_gamma   90.00
#
_symmetry.space_group_name_H-M   'P 1'
#
loop_
_entity.id
_entity.type
_entity.pdbx_description
1 polymer ?
#
loop_
_entity_poly.entity_id
_entity_poly.type
_entity_poly.pdbx_seq_one_letter_code
_entity_poly.pdbx_strand_id
1 'polypeptide(L)'
;MSKDMGEEAMHLRERLEQYLESVDAQLPVPNPNYGPGKSSDFNSDGQIDFQDFLEFARAYGSEEARFDLDNSGRVDFADFLKFVQDFGSAGN
;
A
#
# COMPACT_ATOMS: atom_id res chain seq x y z
N MET A 1 -30.24 24.82 -33.64
CA MET A 1 -29.25 23.95 -32.97
C MET A 1 -29.04 24.42 -31.54
N SER A 2 -29.73 23.83 -30.56
CA SER A 2 -29.54 24.19 -29.12
C SER A 2 -29.92 23.07 -28.14
N LYS A 3 -30.14 21.83 -28.61
CA LYS A 3 -30.56 20.70 -27.76
C LYS A 3 -29.42 19.79 -27.33
N ASP A 4 -28.32 19.74 -28.08
CA ASP A 4 -27.23 18.77 -27.82
C ASP A 4 -26.27 19.15 -26.68
N MET A 5 -26.09 20.44 -26.37
CA MET A 5 -25.15 20.86 -25.32
C MET A 5 -25.60 20.47 -23.89
N GLY A 6 -26.90 20.26 -23.68
CA GLY A 6 -27.42 19.83 -22.36
C GLY A 6 -27.20 18.35 -22.09
N GLU A 7 -27.29 17.52 -23.14
CA GLU A 7 -27.05 16.07 -23.05
C GLU A 7 -25.54 15.80 -22.92
N GLU A 8 -24.69 16.45 -23.70
CA GLU A 8 -23.24 16.31 -23.54
C GLU A 8 -22.76 16.72 -22.15
N ALA A 9 -23.29 17.82 -21.58
CA ALA A 9 -22.97 18.24 -20.23
C ALA A 9 -23.47 17.25 -19.15
N MET A 10 -24.60 16.58 -19.38
CA MET A 10 -25.11 15.56 -18.46
C MET A 10 -24.23 14.31 -18.48
N HIS A 11 -23.86 13.84 -19.66
CA HIS A 11 -22.98 12.68 -19.83
C HIS A 11 -21.55 12.99 -19.36
N LEU A 12 -21.09 14.24 -19.46
CA LEU A 12 -19.78 14.65 -18.95
C LEU A 12 -19.74 14.63 -17.41
N ARG A 13 -20.85 14.99 -16.75
CA ARG A 13 -20.97 14.93 -15.29
C ARG A 13 -20.97 13.49 -14.79
N GLU A 14 -21.74 12.61 -15.43
CA GLU A 14 -21.74 11.18 -15.11
C GLU A 14 -20.35 10.54 -15.31
N ARG A 15 -19.65 10.89 -16.40
CA ARG A 15 -18.28 10.43 -16.66
C ARG A 15 -17.26 11.00 -15.66
N LEU A 16 -17.45 12.23 -15.19
CA LEU A 16 -16.61 12.85 -14.17
C LEU A 16 -16.86 12.21 -12.79
N GLU A 17 -18.10 11.88 -12.45
CA GLU A 17 -18.43 11.18 -11.22
C GLU A 17 -17.88 9.76 -11.23
N GLN A 18 -18.03 9.01 -12.33
CA GLN A 18 -17.38 7.70 -12.49
C GLN A 18 -15.86 7.78 -12.44
N TYR A 19 -15.27 8.84 -12.99
CA TYR A 19 -13.82 9.05 -12.92
C TYR A 19 -13.38 9.37 -11.49
N LEU A 20 -14.07 10.27 -10.77
CA LEU A 20 -13.76 10.60 -9.38
C LEU A 20 -13.92 9.39 -8.45
N GLU A 21 -14.96 8.58 -8.67
CA GLU A 21 -15.19 7.32 -7.95
C GLU A 21 -14.14 6.26 -8.30
N SER A 22 -13.61 6.27 -9.53
CA SER A 22 -12.44 5.45 -9.91
C SER A 22 -11.10 6.00 -9.39
N VAL A 23 -11.01 7.28 -9.07
CA VAL A 23 -9.77 7.92 -8.58
C VAL A 23 -9.54 7.62 -7.09
N ASP A 24 -10.59 7.43 -6.29
CA ASP A 24 -10.48 6.84 -4.93
C ASP A 24 -9.93 5.41 -4.98
N ALA A 25 -10.14 4.69 -6.10
CA ALA A 25 -9.57 3.36 -6.36
C ALA A 25 -8.16 3.38 -6.98
N GLN A 26 -7.56 4.56 -7.16
CA GLN A 26 -6.20 4.75 -7.69
C GLN A 26 -5.26 5.43 -6.67
N LEU A 27 -5.61 5.42 -5.38
CA LEU A 27 -4.55 5.17 -4.40
C LEU A 27 -3.97 3.77 -4.70
N PRO A 28 -2.68 3.50 -4.47
CA PRO A 28 -2.15 2.15 -4.66
C PRO A 28 -3.07 1.16 -3.93
N VAL A 29 -3.88 0.41 -4.68
CA VAL A 29 -4.74 -0.60 -4.10
C VAL A 29 -3.80 -1.60 -3.44
N PRO A 30 -3.95 -1.86 -2.12
CA PRO A 30 -3.20 -2.93 -1.48
C PRO A 30 -3.39 -4.18 -2.34
N ASN A 31 -2.28 -4.73 -2.83
CA ASN A 31 -2.33 -5.88 -3.71
C ASN A 31 -3.12 -7.01 -3.03
N PRO A 32 -4.30 -7.40 -3.53
CA PRO A 32 -5.16 -8.38 -2.86
C PRO A 32 -4.58 -9.80 -2.86
N ASN A 33 -3.44 -10.02 -3.55
CA ASN A 33 -2.73 -11.29 -3.55
C ASN A 33 -1.76 -11.49 -2.36
N TYR A 34 -1.74 -10.59 -1.38
CA TYR A 34 -0.98 -10.79 -0.14
C TYR A 34 -1.89 -10.73 1.09
N GLY A 35 -2.47 -11.86 1.45
CA GLY A 35 -2.79 -12.19 2.84
C GLY A 35 -2.27 -13.61 3.10
N PRO A 36 -1.69 -13.95 4.28
CA PRO A 36 -1.99 -13.41 5.61
C PRO A 36 -0.75 -12.99 6.44
N GLY A 37 -0.96 -12.05 7.37
CA GLY A 37 0.02 -11.60 8.36
C GLY A 37 0.78 -10.36 7.89
N LYS A 38 0.40 -9.19 8.40
CA LYS A 38 1.17 -7.96 8.23
C LYS A 38 2.43 -8.05 9.10
N SER A 39 3.38 -8.86 8.67
CA SER A 39 4.64 -9.16 9.37
C SER A 39 5.51 -7.92 9.59
N SER A 40 5.21 -6.84 8.87
CA SER A 40 5.92 -5.57 8.89
C SER A 40 5.50 -4.62 10.03
N ASP A 41 4.42 -4.94 10.78
CA ASP A 41 4.10 -4.27 12.06
C ASP A 41 5.01 -4.86 13.14
N PHE A 42 6.22 -4.32 13.23
CA PHE A 42 7.24 -4.79 14.14
C PHE A 42 6.90 -4.34 15.55
N ASN A 43 6.53 -3.07 15.75
CA ASN A 43 6.30 -2.55 17.09
C ASN A 43 4.95 -3.01 17.71
N SER A 44 4.10 -3.67 16.93
CA SER A 44 2.78 -4.20 17.30
C SER A 44 1.78 -3.12 17.73
N ASP A 45 1.85 -1.93 17.12
CA ASP A 45 0.97 -0.80 17.42
C ASP A 45 -0.27 -0.74 16.51
N GLY A 46 -0.40 -1.68 15.57
CA GLY A 46 -1.53 -1.76 14.64
C GLY A 46 -1.40 -0.81 13.46
N GLN A 47 -0.23 -0.21 13.24
CA GLN A 47 0.13 0.55 12.04
C GLN A 47 1.46 0.04 11.50
N ILE A 48 1.68 0.24 10.20
CA ILE A 48 2.97 -0.04 9.56
C ILE A 48 3.49 1.31 9.09
N ASP A 49 4.31 1.94 9.93
CA ASP A 49 4.71 3.31 9.74
C ASP A 49 6.22 3.55 9.91
N PHE A 50 6.60 4.79 10.14
CA PHE A 50 8.00 5.16 10.28
C PHE A 50 8.68 4.49 11.47
N GLN A 51 7.94 4.13 12.52
CA GLN A 51 8.47 3.46 13.70
C GLN A 51 8.89 2.03 13.35
N ASP A 52 8.11 1.33 12.53
CA ASP A 52 8.49 0.02 11.99
C ASP A 52 9.68 0.10 11.07
N PHE A 53 9.78 1.17 10.26
CA PHE A 53 10.98 1.42 9.46
C PHE A 53 12.24 1.56 10.33
N LEU A 54 12.17 2.25 11.47
CA LEU A 54 13.30 2.36 12.38
C LEU A 54 13.66 1.00 13.00
N GLU A 55 12.68 0.15 13.31
CA GLU A 55 12.91 -1.23 13.74
C GLU A 55 13.54 -2.10 12.65
N PHE A 56 13.13 -1.94 11.40
CA PHE A 56 13.74 -2.63 10.27
C PHE A 56 15.19 -2.16 10.05
N ALA A 57 15.42 -0.85 10.05
CA ALA A 57 16.72 -0.25 9.78
C ALA A 57 17.80 -0.69 10.79
N ARG A 58 17.45 -0.90 12.06
CA ARG A 58 18.41 -1.43 13.05
C ARG A 58 18.86 -2.86 12.76
N ALA A 59 18.04 -3.64 12.06
CA ALA A 59 18.31 -5.04 11.74
C ALA A 59 18.89 -5.22 10.32
N TYR A 60 19.00 -4.16 9.54
CA TYR A 60 19.49 -4.23 8.16
C TYR A 60 20.93 -4.77 8.10
N GLY A 61 21.16 -5.78 7.27
CA GLY A 61 22.42 -6.51 7.16
C GLY A 61 22.61 -7.62 8.21
N SER A 62 21.63 -7.87 9.07
CA SER A 62 21.66 -8.98 10.04
C SER A 62 21.06 -10.28 9.47
N GLU A 63 20.93 -11.28 10.34
CA GLU A 63 20.26 -12.57 10.08
C GLU A 63 19.03 -12.74 11.01
N GLU A 64 18.49 -11.62 11.51
CA GLU A 64 17.31 -11.64 12.40
C GLU A 64 16.04 -12.03 11.63
N ALA A 65 15.59 -13.26 11.84
CA ALA A 65 14.43 -13.85 11.14
C ALA A 65 13.13 -13.04 11.24
N ARG A 66 12.99 -12.16 12.24
CA ARG A 66 11.82 -11.27 12.37
C ARG A 66 11.74 -10.24 11.25
N PHE A 67 12.87 -9.83 10.70
CA PHE A 67 12.98 -8.80 9.67
C PHE A 67 13.32 -9.37 8.28
N ASP A 68 13.58 -10.68 8.20
CA ASP A 68 13.77 -11.45 6.97
C ASP A 68 12.39 -11.84 6.40
N LEU A 69 11.80 -10.89 5.67
CA LEU A 69 10.46 -10.99 5.09
C LEU A 69 10.42 -11.92 3.87
N ASP A 70 11.57 -12.28 3.29
CA ASP A 70 11.69 -13.25 2.21
C ASP A 70 12.22 -14.63 2.57
N ASN A 71 12.60 -14.83 3.83
CA ASN A 71 13.16 -16.07 4.36
C ASN A 71 14.46 -16.48 3.63
N SER A 72 15.25 -15.51 3.15
CA SER A 72 16.55 -15.76 2.52
C SER A 72 17.65 -16.08 3.53
N GLY A 73 17.41 -15.82 4.82
CA GLY A 73 18.38 -15.92 5.91
C GLY A 73 19.16 -14.63 6.15
N ARG A 74 18.82 -13.53 5.47
CA ARG A 74 19.42 -12.20 5.66
C ARG A 74 18.36 -11.12 5.61
N VAL A 75 18.60 -10.02 6.31
CA VAL A 75 17.78 -8.81 6.23
C VAL A 75 18.45 -7.85 5.25
N ASP A 76 17.91 -7.71 4.05
CA ASP A 76 18.51 -6.88 3.00
C ASP A 76 17.49 -6.10 2.14
N PHE A 77 17.92 -5.69 0.95
CA PHE A 77 17.11 -4.86 0.06
C PHE A 77 15.85 -5.59 -0.45
N ALA A 78 15.89 -6.92 -0.58
CA ALA A 78 14.73 -7.69 -0.97
C ALA A 78 13.62 -7.60 0.09
N ASP A 79 13.98 -7.64 1.38
CA ASP A 79 13.06 -7.43 2.49
C ASP A 79 12.53 -6.01 2.53
N PHE A 80 13.39 -5.02 2.27
CA PHE A 80 12.96 -3.63 2.18
C PHE A 80 11.87 -3.44 1.11
N LEU A 81 12.01 -4.09 -0.05
CA LEU A 81 10.99 -4.04 -1.10
C LEU A 81 9.66 -4.69 -0.69
N LYS A 82 9.68 -5.65 0.24
CA LYS A 82 8.46 -6.20 0.84
C LYS A 82 7.86 -5.27 1.89
N PHE A 83 8.69 -4.73 2.77
CA PHE A 83 8.28 -3.74 3.77
C PHE A 83 7.54 -2.55 3.14
N VAL A 84 8.07 -1.97 2.06
CA VAL A 84 7.43 -0.83 1.37
C VAL A 84 6.11 -1.16 0.67
N GLN A 85 5.83 -2.44 0.40
CA GLN A 85 4.52 -2.86 -0.12
C GLN A 85 3.45 -2.77 0.97
N ASP A 86 3.85 -2.95 2.23
CA ASP A 86 2.96 -2.91 3.39
C ASP A 86 2.85 -1.49 3.99
N PHE A 87 3.86 -0.64 3.78
CA PHE A 87 4.00 0.68 4.41
C PHE A 87 2.76 1.58 4.23
N GLY A 88 2.28 2.16 5.32
CA GLY A 88 1.08 2.99 5.36
C GLY A 88 -0.23 2.21 5.53
N SER A 89 -0.16 0.88 5.61
CA SER A 89 -1.31 0.03 5.95
C SER A 89 -1.45 -0.10 7.47
N ALA A 90 -2.67 -0.33 7.97
CA ALA A 90 -2.88 -0.67 9.39
C ALA A 90 -2.29 -2.06 9.68
N GLY A 91 -1.41 -2.26 10.66
CA GLY A 91 -1.06 -3.57 11.21
C GLY A 91 -2.30 -4.28 11.78
N ASN A 92 -2.42 -5.60 11.64
CA ASN A 92 -3.61 -6.35 12.10
C ASN A 92 -3.30 -7.04 13.43
#